data_AF-A0A7S4UES7-F1
#
_entry.id   AF-A0A7S4UES7-F1
#
_cell.length_a   1.000
_cell.length_b   1.000
_cell.length_c   1.000
_cell.angle_alpha   90.00
_cell.angle_beta   90.00
_cell.angle_gamma   90.00
#
_symmetry.space_group_name_H-M   'P 1'
#
loop_
_entity.id
_entity.type
_entity.pdbx_description
1 polymer ?
#
loop_
_entity_poly.entity_id
_entity_poly.type
_entity_poly.pdbx_seq_one_letter_code
_entity_poly.pdbx_strand_id
1 'polypeptide(L)'
;ADRSTSRVKVAGGGRLRSNRMSILKKLGEALGLAPVERFSTAYLAHLLNIIERNPLVTLSNVDMMVETVREIAELVTWGDKHDALITEFFMEKRMLEKLLGFLEPSRRTAKPMKVQILQSLSIFFQNLNNSSLIFYLLSNDHVNELITHRFDFQDEELMAYYISFLKALSLRVNADTVHFFFNARKTPEFPLLTAALKFYN
;
A
#
# COMPACT_ATOMS: atom_id res chain seq x y z
N ALA A 1 24.50 -32.24 -29.24
CA ALA A 1 24.24 -32.29 -27.79
C ALA A 1 23.42 -31.05 -27.44
N ASP A 2 22.26 -31.31 -26.86
CA ASP A 2 21.04 -30.50 -26.84
C ASP A 2 21.13 -29.32 -25.85
N ARG A 3 20.59 -28.15 -26.23
CA ARG A 3 20.35 -26.99 -25.37
C ARG A 3 18.84 -26.73 -25.37
N SER A 4 18.15 -27.32 -24.41
CA SER A 4 16.72 -27.12 -24.18
C SER A 4 16.52 -26.11 -23.04
N THR A 5 16.28 -24.85 -23.38
CA THR A 5 15.78 -23.83 -22.43
C THR A 5 14.25 -23.84 -22.43
N SER A 6 13.66 -24.45 -21.41
CA SER A 6 12.21 -24.40 -21.16
C SER A 6 11.85 -23.16 -20.34
N ARG A 7 11.24 -22.17 -20.99
CA ARG A 7 10.52 -21.06 -20.33
C ARG A 7 9.18 -21.58 -19.81
N VAL A 8 9.02 -21.66 -18.49
CA VAL A 8 7.72 -21.87 -17.85
C VAL A 8 6.94 -20.54 -17.86
N LYS A 9 5.85 -20.49 -18.64
CA LYS A 9 4.85 -19.41 -18.61
C LYS A 9 4.02 -19.54 -17.33
N VAL A 10 4.10 -18.57 -16.43
CA VAL A 10 3.19 -18.45 -15.28
C VAL A 10 1.90 -17.76 -15.79
N ALA A 11 0.89 -18.57 -16.09
CA ALA A 11 -0.46 -18.11 -16.44
C ALA A 11 -1.40 -18.38 -15.27
N GLY A 12 -1.70 -17.37 -14.45
CA GLY A 12 -2.56 -17.55 -13.28
C GLY A 12 -3.35 -16.34 -12.76
N GLY A 13 -3.03 -15.10 -13.19
CA GLY A 13 -3.66 -13.89 -12.62
C GLY A 13 -4.81 -13.27 -13.43
N GLY A 14 -4.94 -13.61 -14.73
CA GLY A 14 -5.81 -12.86 -15.65
C GLY A 14 -7.31 -13.24 -15.63
N ARG A 15 -7.63 -14.49 -15.31
CA ARG A 15 -9.01 -15.02 -15.46
C ARG A 15 -9.97 -14.57 -14.36
N LEU A 16 -9.48 -14.42 -13.12
CA LEU A 16 -10.28 -13.97 -11.99
C LEU A 16 -10.61 -12.46 -12.06
N ARG A 17 -9.67 -11.66 -12.60
CA ARG A 17 -9.85 -10.21 -12.84
C ARG A 17 -10.94 -9.91 -13.87
N SER A 18 -10.98 -10.67 -14.97
CA SER A 18 -12.00 -10.51 -16.01
C SER A 18 -13.41 -10.84 -15.52
N ASN A 19 -13.55 -11.85 -14.66
CA ASN A 19 -14.87 -12.28 -14.19
C ASN A 19 -15.49 -11.32 -13.17
N ARG A 20 -14.71 -10.76 -12.22
CA ARG A 20 -15.26 -9.85 -11.20
C ARG A 20 -15.66 -8.49 -11.78
N MET A 21 -14.89 -7.98 -12.73
CA MET A 21 -15.22 -6.74 -13.45
C MET A 21 -16.49 -6.92 -14.31
N SER A 22 -16.72 -8.12 -14.83
CA SER A 22 -17.98 -8.45 -15.50
C SER A 22 -19.17 -8.46 -14.54
N ILE A 23 -18.99 -8.83 -13.26
CA ILE A 23 -20.05 -8.86 -12.26
C ILE A 23 -20.42 -7.44 -11.81
N LEU A 24 -19.43 -6.59 -11.51
CA LEU A 24 -19.68 -5.19 -11.12
C LEU A 24 -20.33 -4.38 -12.26
N LYS A 25 -19.89 -4.62 -13.51
CA LYS A 25 -20.52 -4.03 -14.68
C LYS A 25 -21.97 -4.49 -14.86
N LYS A 26 -22.23 -5.81 -14.72
CA LYS A 26 -23.59 -6.38 -14.78
C LYS A 26 -24.50 -5.90 -13.66
N LEU A 27 -23.97 -5.68 -12.45
CA LEU A 27 -24.75 -5.18 -11.30
C LEU A 27 -25.09 -3.69 -11.45
N GLY A 28 -24.16 -2.88 -11.98
CA GLY A 28 -24.42 -1.48 -12.32
C GLY A 28 -25.45 -1.32 -13.44
N GLU A 29 -25.33 -2.14 -14.50
CA GLU A 29 -26.29 -2.20 -15.61
C GLU A 29 -27.70 -2.63 -15.12
N ALA A 30 -27.79 -3.59 -14.20
CA ALA A 30 -29.07 -4.03 -13.62
C ALA A 30 -29.75 -2.99 -12.71
N LEU A 31 -28.99 -2.03 -12.18
CA LEU A 31 -29.47 -0.96 -11.29
C LEU A 31 -29.61 0.40 -12.00
N GLY A 32 -29.37 0.46 -13.32
CA GLY A 32 -29.42 1.71 -14.10
C GLY A 32 -28.35 2.73 -13.71
N LEU A 33 -27.32 2.30 -12.99
CA LEU A 33 -26.20 3.15 -12.59
C LEU A 33 -25.13 3.08 -13.69
N ALA A 34 -24.67 4.25 -14.15
CA ALA A 34 -23.56 4.31 -15.10
C ALA A 34 -22.36 3.52 -14.54
N PRO A 35 -21.62 2.77 -15.38
CA PRO A 35 -20.47 2.00 -14.92
C PRO A 35 -19.47 2.94 -14.25
N VAL A 36 -19.12 2.66 -12.99
CA VAL A 36 -18.14 3.47 -12.25
C VAL A 36 -16.82 3.39 -12.98
N GLU A 37 -16.33 4.52 -13.49
CA GLU A 37 -15.04 4.59 -14.14
C GLU A 37 -13.94 4.24 -13.14
N ARG A 38 -13.09 3.28 -13.52
CA ARG A 38 -12.04 2.74 -12.63
C ARG A 38 -11.07 3.81 -12.13
N PHE A 39 -10.74 4.79 -12.97
CA PHE A 39 -9.84 5.90 -12.63
C PHE A 39 -10.62 7.15 -12.24
N SER A 40 -11.32 7.08 -11.11
CA SER A 40 -12.15 8.19 -10.62
C SER A 40 -12.16 8.28 -9.09
N THR A 41 -12.49 9.46 -8.57
CA THR A 41 -12.74 9.69 -7.13
C THR A 41 -13.92 8.85 -6.63
N ALA A 42 -14.94 8.61 -7.46
CA ALA A 42 -16.08 7.76 -7.13
C ALA A 42 -15.65 6.30 -6.91
N TYR A 43 -14.73 5.79 -7.73
CA TYR A 43 -14.17 4.45 -7.53
C TYR A 43 -13.31 4.38 -6.26
N LEU A 44 -12.48 5.40 -6.00
CA LEU A 44 -11.71 5.47 -4.75
C LEU A 44 -12.63 5.49 -3.51
N ALA A 45 -13.75 6.22 -3.58
CA ALA A 45 -14.75 6.26 -2.52
C ALA A 45 -15.41 4.88 -2.30
N HIS A 46 -15.65 4.12 -3.37
CA HIS A 46 -16.13 2.75 -3.26
C HIS A 46 -15.12 1.83 -2.56
N LEU A 47 -13.84 1.90 -2.92
CA LEU A 47 -12.77 1.13 -2.27
C LEU A 47 -12.61 1.51 -0.79
N LEU A 48 -12.74 2.79 -0.46
CA LEU A 48 -12.75 3.27 0.93
C LEU A 48 -13.91 2.64 1.73
N ASN A 49 -15.12 2.61 1.17
CA ASN A 49 -16.28 2.00 1.82
C ASN A 49 -16.06 0.50 2.08
N ILE A 50 -15.40 -0.22 1.16
CA ILE A 50 -15.01 -1.63 1.38
C ILE A 50 -14.11 -1.75 2.61
N ILE A 51 -13.08 -0.91 2.73
CA ILE A 51 -12.17 -0.89 3.87
C ILE A 51 -12.94 -0.62 5.18
N GLU A 52 -13.81 0.37 5.18
CA GLU A 52 -14.55 0.78 6.38
C GLU A 52 -15.57 -0.27 6.85
N ARG A 53 -16.17 -1.01 5.92
CA ARG A 53 -17.09 -2.11 6.25
C ARG A 53 -16.39 -3.38 6.74
N ASN A 54 -15.08 -3.49 6.54
CA ASN A 54 -14.29 -4.66 6.89
C ASN A 54 -13.16 -4.28 7.86
N PRO A 55 -13.49 -3.87 9.11
CA PRO A 55 -12.49 -3.49 10.10
C PRO A 55 -11.66 -4.69 10.58
N LEU A 56 -12.09 -5.92 10.35
CA LEU A 56 -11.33 -7.11 10.69
C LEU A 56 -11.02 -7.91 9.41
N VAL A 57 -9.74 -8.20 9.20
CA VAL A 57 -9.28 -9.03 8.10
C VAL A 57 -9.25 -10.48 8.57
N THR A 58 -10.16 -11.29 8.03
CA THR A 58 -10.31 -12.72 8.30
C THR A 58 -9.81 -13.52 7.11
N LEU A 59 -9.67 -14.84 7.27
CA LEU A 59 -9.33 -15.73 6.15
C LEU A 59 -10.38 -15.69 5.01
N SER A 60 -11.63 -15.31 5.31
CA SER A 60 -12.70 -15.25 4.31
C SER A 60 -12.69 -13.96 3.47
N ASN A 61 -12.09 -12.88 3.96
CA ASN A 61 -12.08 -11.59 3.26
C ASN A 61 -10.68 -11.09 2.85
N VAL A 62 -9.61 -11.77 3.28
CA VAL A 62 -8.22 -11.33 3.05
C VAL A 62 -7.90 -11.07 1.58
N ASP A 63 -8.32 -11.93 0.66
CA ASP A 63 -8.03 -11.77 -0.77
C ASP A 63 -8.70 -10.51 -1.34
N MET A 64 -9.93 -10.24 -0.91
CA MET A 64 -10.67 -9.05 -1.33
C MET A 64 -10.03 -7.79 -0.75
N MET A 65 -9.62 -7.82 0.52
CA MET A 65 -8.95 -6.70 1.16
C MET A 65 -7.59 -6.40 0.53
N VAL A 66 -6.82 -7.44 0.21
CA VAL A 66 -5.53 -7.33 -0.49
C VAL A 66 -5.70 -6.69 -1.87
N GLU A 67 -6.66 -7.15 -2.68
CA GLU A 67 -6.92 -6.51 -3.98
C GLU A 67 -7.42 -5.06 -3.81
N THR A 68 -8.27 -4.78 -2.81
CA THR A 68 -8.76 -3.43 -2.54
C THR A 68 -7.60 -2.47 -2.26
N VAL A 69 -6.65 -2.86 -1.41
CA VAL A 69 -5.46 -2.03 -1.11
C VAL A 69 -4.57 -1.86 -2.34
N ARG A 70 -4.42 -2.91 -3.16
CA ARG A 70 -3.67 -2.83 -4.42
C ARG A 70 -4.28 -1.84 -5.39
N GLU A 71 -5.61 -1.86 -5.54
CA GLU A 71 -6.33 -0.95 -6.43
C GLU A 71 -6.25 0.50 -5.95
N ILE A 72 -6.31 0.73 -4.64
CA ILE A 72 -6.05 2.06 -4.07
C ILE A 72 -4.64 2.53 -4.43
N ALA A 73 -3.64 1.67 -4.29
CA ALA A 73 -2.26 2.04 -4.59
C ALA A 73 -2.06 2.40 -6.07
N GLU A 74 -2.66 1.63 -6.98
CA GLU A 74 -2.64 1.90 -8.42
C GLU A 74 -3.35 3.23 -8.74
N LEU A 75 -4.53 3.45 -8.15
CA LEU A 75 -5.35 4.62 -8.40
C LEU A 75 -4.70 5.91 -7.92
N VAL A 76 -4.13 5.90 -6.71
CA VAL A 76 -3.43 7.06 -6.13
C VAL A 76 -2.15 7.37 -6.92
N THR A 77 -1.40 6.34 -7.32
CA THR A 77 -0.18 6.52 -8.14
C THR A 77 -0.52 7.05 -9.54
N TRP A 78 -1.66 6.64 -10.09
CA TRP A 78 -2.17 7.19 -11.35
C TRP A 78 -2.64 8.64 -11.18
N GLY A 79 -3.39 8.93 -10.11
CA GLY A 79 -3.91 10.25 -9.78
C GLY A 79 -2.80 11.30 -9.62
N ASP A 80 -1.70 10.96 -8.95
CA ASP A 80 -0.51 11.82 -8.82
C ASP A 80 0.01 12.37 -10.15
N LYS A 81 -0.20 11.63 -11.25
CA LYS A 81 0.29 11.98 -12.58
C LYS A 81 -0.78 12.57 -13.50
N HIS A 82 -2.06 12.29 -13.25
CA HIS A 82 -3.14 12.56 -14.22
C HIS A 82 -4.35 13.30 -13.63
N ASP A 83 -4.66 13.12 -12.34
CA ASP A 83 -5.83 13.71 -11.71
C ASP A 83 -5.59 13.95 -10.21
N ALA A 84 -5.32 15.21 -9.87
CA ALA A 84 -5.05 15.64 -8.51
C ALA A 84 -6.24 15.40 -7.57
N LEU A 85 -7.48 15.40 -8.06
CA LEU A 85 -8.68 15.20 -7.23
C LEU A 85 -8.67 13.82 -6.55
N ILE A 86 -8.07 12.81 -7.18
CA ILE A 86 -7.89 11.49 -6.58
C ILE A 86 -6.94 11.56 -5.39
N THR A 87 -5.82 12.26 -5.54
CA THR A 87 -4.83 12.43 -4.45
C THR A 87 -5.35 13.31 -3.33
N GLU A 88 -6.10 14.37 -3.66
CA GLU A 88 -6.79 15.23 -2.69
C GLU A 88 -7.80 14.43 -1.89
N PHE A 89 -8.66 13.65 -2.55
CA PHE A 89 -9.62 12.77 -1.87
C PHE A 89 -8.93 11.77 -0.93
N PHE A 90 -7.83 11.16 -1.38
CA PHE A 90 -7.05 10.22 -0.56
C PHE A 90 -6.54 10.88 0.74
N MET A 91 -6.01 12.10 0.63
CA MET A 91 -5.53 12.88 1.77
C MET A 91 -6.69 13.30 2.69
N GLU A 92 -7.75 13.91 2.13
CA GLU A 92 -8.91 14.39 2.88
C GLU A 92 -9.61 13.30 3.69
N LYS A 93 -9.71 12.09 3.13
CA LYS A 93 -10.34 10.94 3.81
C LYS A 93 -9.41 10.20 4.75
N ARG A 94 -8.18 10.70 4.95
CA ARG A 94 -7.15 10.12 5.82
C ARG A 94 -6.93 8.64 5.51
N MET A 95 -6.91 8.30 4.22
CA MET A 95 -6.92 6.89 3.80
C MET A 95 -5.63 6.16 4.18
N LEU A 96 -4.49 6.85 4.22
CA LEU A 96 -3.24 6.26 4.70
C LEU A 96 -3.40 5.70 6.12
N GLU A 97 -3.98 6.47 7.04
CA GLU A 97 -4.20 6.06 8.43
C GLU A 97 -5.07 4.80 8.52
N LYS A 98 -6.11 4.72 7.69
CA LYS A 98 -6.98 3.54 7.64
C LYS A 98 -6.21 2.30 7.16
N LEU A 99 -5.29 2.46 6.19
CA LEU A 99 -4.42 1.38 5.73
C LEU A 99 -3.42 0.96 6.83
N LEU A 100 -2.77 1.92 7.48
CA LEU A 100 -1.81 1.66 8.56
C LEU A 100 -2.46 1.07 9.80
N GLY A 101 -3.73 1.39 10.06
CA GLY A 101 -4.50 0.79 11.13
C GLY A 101 -4.57 -0.74 11.04
N PHE A 102 -4.43 -1.35 9.86
CA PHE A 102 -4.35 -2.81 9.75
C PHE A 102 -3.01 -3.38 10.20
N LEU A 103 -1.97 -2.56 10.37
CA LEU A 103 -0.69 -2.99 10.93
C LEU A 103 -0.64 -2.83 12.45
N GLU A 104 -1.68 -2.30 13.11
CA GLU A 104 -1.65 -2.15 14.57
C GLU A 104 -1.40 -3.48 15.30
N PRO A 105 -0.52 -3.52 16.32
CA PRO A 105 -0.22 -4.76 17.05
C PRO A 105 -1.44 -5.40 17.73
N SER A 106 -2.45 -4.59 18.07
CA SER A 106 -3.73 -5.05 18.64
C SER A 106 -4.55 -5.87 17.65
N ARG A 107 -4.31 -5.73 16.34
CA ARG A 107 -5.05 -6.39 15.28
C ARG A 107 -4.30 -7.61 14.78
N ARG A 108 -4.98 -8.77 14.81
CA ARG A 108 -4.46 -10.03 14.25
C ARG A 108 -4.57 -10.05 12.72
N THR A 109 -3.85 -9.16 12.06
CA THR A 109 -3.88 -9.02 10.61
C THR A 109 -3.07 -10.12 9.93
N ALA A 110 -3.68 -10.78 8.94
CA ALA A 110 -3.04 -11.85 8.19
C ALA A 110 -1.82 -11.36 7.39
N LYS A 111 -0.80 -12.22 7.24
CA LYS A 111 0.44 -11.92 6.50
C LYS A 111 0.20 -11.30 5.12
N PRO A 112 -0.69 -11.83 4.25
CA PRO A 112 -0.88 -11.27 2.90
C PRO A 112 -1.28 -9.79 2.92
N MET A 113 -2.06 -9.39 3.92
CA MET A 113 -2.47 -8.01 4.10
C MET A 113 -1.29 -7.12 4.52
N LYS A 114 -0.45 -7.58 5.45
CA LYS A 114 0.77 -6.85 5.87
C LYS A 114 1.72 -6.65 4.68
N VAL A 115 1.93 -7.71 3.90
CA VAL A 115 2.75 -7.68 2.68
C VAL A 115 2.19 -6.66 1.69
N GLN A 116 0.88 -6.70 1.41
CA GLN A 116 0.25 -5.79 0.46
C GLN A 116 0.37 -4.32 0.89
N ILE A 117 0.27 -4.01 2.20
CA ILE A 117 0.47 -2.65 2.71
C ILE A 117 1.92 -2.21 2.48
N LEU A 118 2.91 -3.02 2.85
CA LEU A 118 4.33 -2.70 2.64
C LEU A 118 4.67 -2.48 1.15
N GLN A 119 4.12 -3.32 0.26
CA GLN A 119 4.26 -3.15 -1.19
C GLN A 119 3.65 -1.84 -1.67
N SER A 120 2.44 -1.52 -1.21
CA SER A 120 1.72 -0.31 -1.62
C SER A 120 2.45 0.97 -1.19
N LEU A 121 2.96 0.98 0.06
CA LEU A 121 3.78 2.08 0.56
C LEU A 121 5.11 2.19 -0.20
N SER A 122 5.73 1.07 -0.54
CA SER A 122 6.95 1.07 -1.37
C SER A 122 6.70 1.68 -2.75
N ILE A 123 5.56 1.35 -3.38
CA ILE A 123 5.15 1.95 -4.66
C ILE A 123 4.95 3.45 -4.52
N PHE A 124 4.29 3.91 -3.45
CA PHE A 124 4.11 5.33 -3.18
C PHE A 124 5.44 6.06 -3.07
N PHE A 125 6.34 5.58 -2.21
CA PHE A 125 7.64 6.22 -2.02
C PHE A 125 8.57 6.07 -3.23
N GLN A 126 8.33 5.16 -4.17
CA GLN A 126 9.12 5.09 -5.41
C GLN A 126 8.57 5.98 -6.53
N ASN A 127 7.24 6.10 -6.64
CA ASN A 127 6.63 6.58 -7.89
C ASN A 127 5.93 7.93 -7.79
N LEU A 128 5.59 8.41 -6.58
CA LEU A 128 4.89 9.68 -6.40
C LEU A 128 5.83 10.87 -6.56
N ASN A 129 5.33 11.95 -7.16
CA ASN A 129 6.09 13.18 -7.38
C ASN A 129 5.45 14.41 -6.75
N ASN A 130 4.14 14.38 -6.44
CA ASN A 130 3.47 15.49 -5.80
C ASN A 130 4.02 15.72 -4.37
N SER A 131 4.61 16.89 -4.14
CA SER A 131 5.19 17.24 -2.84
C SER A 131 4.14 17.17 -1.73
N SER A 132 2.96 17.78 -1.88
CA SER A 132 1.92 17.75 -0.84
C SER A 132 1.54 16.32 -0.43
N LEU A 133 1.41 15.41 -1.40
CA LEU A 133 1.11 14.00 -1.12
C LEU A 133 2.30 13.30 -0.43
N ILE A 134 3.54 13.55 -0.85
CA ILE A 134 4.74 13.00 -0.19
C ILE A 134 4.84 13.49 1.25
N PHE A 135 4.67 14.80 1.47
CA PHE A 135 4.68 15.38 2.82
C PHE A 135 3.57 14.78 3.67
N TYR A 136 2.37 14.59 3.14
CA TYR A 136 1.28 13.88 3.82
C TYR A 136 1.68 12.45 4.22
N LEU A 137 2.30 11.67 3.32
CA LEU A 137 2.73 10.30 3.59
C LEU A 137 3.84 10.22 4.65
N LEU A 138 4.72 11.23 4.71
CA LEU A 138 5.84 11.29 5.67
C LEU A 138 5.44 11.86 7.03
N SER A 139 4.37 12.67 7.07
CA SER A 139 3.91 13.39 8.26
C SER A 139 3.22 12.48 9.28
N ASN A 140 2.89 13.08 10.44
CA ASN A 140 1.98 12.52 11.44
C ASN A 140 2.45 11.19 12.07
N ASP A 141 3.76 11.03 12.24
CA ASP A 141 4.43 9.87 12.86
C ASP A 141 4.23 8.52 12.13
N HIS A 142 3.46 8.49 11.04
CA HIS A 142 3.16 7.29 10.24
C HIS A 142 4.42 6.53 9.82
N VAL A 143 5.42 7.26 9.35
CA VAL A 143 6.71 6.68 8.96
C VAL A 143 7.46 6.09 10.15
N ASN A 144 7.49 6.79 11.28
CA ASN A 144 8.19 6.30 12.47
C ASN A 144 7.49 5.06 13.04
N GLU A 145 6.16 5.03 13.04
CA GLU A 145 5.38 3.85 13.43
C GLU A 145 5.66 2.65 12.52
N LEU A 146 5.72 2.87 11.21
CA LEU A 146 6.06 1.84 10.22
C LEU A 146 7.48 1.32 10.37
N ILE A 147 8.46 2.20 10.54
CA ILE A 147 9.87 1.83 10.73
C ILE A 147 10.03 1.04 12.03
N THR A 148 9.39 1.49 13.11
CA THR A 148 9.52 0.84 14.44
C THR A 148 8.59 -0.35 14.63
N HIS A 149 7.69 -0.62 13.69
CA HIS A 149 6.77 -1.75 13.74
C HIS A 149 7.53 -3.09 13.82
N ARG A 150 7.09 -3.93 14.76
CA ARG A 150 7.68 -5.27 14.98
C ARG A 150 7.02 -6.30 14.07
N PHE A 151 7.50 -6.39 12.84
CA PHE A 151 7.16 -7.50 11.95
C PHE A 151 7.81 -8.80 12.41
N ASP A 152 7.21 -9.93 12.04
CA ASP A 152 7.79 -11.25 12.27
C ASP A 152 8.84 -11.54 11.19
N PHE A 153 10.11 -11.28 11.50
CA PHE A 153 11.23 -11.49 10.57
C PHE A 153 11.72 -12.93 10.50
N GLN A 154 11.10 -13.88 11.21
CA GLN A 154 11.29 -15.30 10.91
C GLN A 154 10.70 -15.66 9.53
N ASP A 155 9.76 -14.85 9.05
CA ASP A 155 9.24 -14.96 7.70
C ASP A 155 10.11 -14.14 6.73
N GLU A 156 10.95 -14.86 5.97
CA GLU A 156 11.88 -14.26 5.00
C GLU A 156 11.19 -13.41 3.93
N GLU A 157 9.97 -13.79 3.52
CA GLU A 157 9.21 -13.04 2.53
C GLU A 157 8.77 -11.68 3.09
N LEU A 158 8.21 -11.68 4.31
CA LEU A 158 7.82 -10.43 4.97
C LEU A 158 9.03 -9.52 5.22
N MET A 159 10.16 -10.11 5.62
CA MET A 159 11.44 -9.41 5.78
C MET A 159 11.89 -8.76 4.47
N ALA A 160 11.85 -9.47 3.34
CA ALA A 160 12.24 -8.93 2.04
C ALA A 160 11.39 -7.72 1.60
N TYR A 161 10.07 -7.77 1.86
CA TYR A 161 9.18 -6.64 1.60
C TYR A 161 9.46 -5.46 2.53
N TYR A 162 9.74 -5.71 3.80
CA TYR A 162 10.11 -4.65 4.74
C TYR A 162 11.44 -3.98 4.37
N ILE A 163 12.46 -4.74 3.98
CA ILE A 163 13.72 -4.17 3.48
C ILE A 163 13.49 -3.33 2.22
N SER A 164 12.64 -3.81 1.30
CA SER A 164 12.28 -3.06 0.08
C SER A 164 11.56 -1.76 0.41
N PHE A 165 10.69 -1.78 1.43
CA PHE A 165 10.05 -0.58 1.97
C PHE A 165 11.07 0.40 2.57
N LEU A 166 12.01 -0.06 3.42
CA LEU A 166 13.05 0.82 3.98
C LEU A 166 13.92 1.45 2.88
N LYS A 167 14.25 0.70 1.83
CA LYS A 167 14.97 1.21 0.65
C LYS A 167 14.15 2.25 -0.11
N ALA A 168 12.86 1.99 -0.36
CA ALA A 168 11.98 2.96 -1.03
C ALA A 168 11.88 4.26 -0.22
N LEU A 169 11.79 4.13 1.09
CA LEU A 169 11.66 5.23 2.01
C LEU A 169 12.97 6.05 2.13
N SER A 170 14.14 5.41 2.09
CA SER A 170 15.43 6.12 2.15
C SER A 170 15.67 7.03 0.95
N LEU A 171 15.11 6.71 -0.22
CA LEU A 171 15.13 7.59 -1.39
C LEU A 171 14.39 8.92 -1.18
N ARG A 172 13.54 8.99 -0.15
CA ARG A 172 12.80 10.21 0.21
C ARG A 172 13.48 11.03 1.29
N VAL A 173 14.65 10.65 1.78
CA VAL A 173 15.42 11.45 2.74
C VAL A 173 16.24 12.50 1.98
N ASN A 174 15.94 13.77 2.22
CA ASN A 174 16.68 14.92 1.68
C ASN A 174 16.63 16.09 2.67
N ALA A 175 17.21 17.24 2.30
CA ALA A 175 17.26 18.42 3.17
C ALA A 175 15.88 18.88 3.67
N ASP A 176 14.84 18.72 2.84
CA ASP A 176 13.48 19.18 3.15
C ASP A 176 12.70 18.16 3.98
N THR A 177 12.99 16.86 3.86
CA THR A 177 12.20 15.77 4.47
C THR A 177 12.88 15.09 5.65
N VAL A 178 14.19 15.30 5.86
CA VAL A 178 14.99 14.62 6.91
C VAL A 178 14.37 14.74 8.30
N HIS A 179 13.70 15.87 8.58
CA HIS A 179 13.07 16.13 9.87
C HIS A 179 11.88 15.20 10.18
N PHE A 180 11.24 14.57 9.18
CA PHE A 180 10.19 13.56 9.42
C PHE A 180 10.75 12.25 9.97
N PHE A 181 12.02 11.96 9.65
CA PHE A 181 12.71 10.73 10.03
C PHE A 181 13.43 10.84 11.37
N PHE A 182 13.32 11.97 12.07
CA PHE A 182 14.02 12.20 13.31
C PHE A 182 13.11 12.84 14.34
N ASN A 183 12.90 12.16 15.46
CA ASN A 183 12.14 12.70 16.59
C ASN A 183 13.04 12.83 17.82
N ALA A 184 13.77 13.94 17.89
CA ALA A 184 14.69 14.27 18.98
C ALA A 184 14.04 14.18 20.38
N ARG A 185 12.72 14.35 20.48
CA ARG A 185 11.99 14.28 21.76
C ARG A 185 11.72 12.85 22.23
N LYS A 186 11.63 11.88 21.31
CA LYS A 186 11.37 10.47 21.62
C LYS A 186 12.67 9.67 21.71
N THR A 187 13.59 9.85 20.76
CA THR A 187 14.87 9.14 20.73
C THR A 187 15.95 10.02 20.10
N PRO A 188 17.21 9.90 20.54
CA PRO A 188 18.35 10.54 19.85
C PRO A 188 18.75 9.79 18.57
N GLU A 189 18.07 8.69 18.24
CA GLU A 189 18.41 7.81 17.13
C GLU A 189 17.68 8.20 15.85
N PHE A 190 18.30 7.90 14.71
CA PHE A 190 17.66 8.00 13.39
C PHE A 190 16.98 6.65 13.08
N PRO A 191 15.66 6.49 13.27
CA PRO A 191 15.01 5.17 13.28
C PRO A 191 15.21 4.40 11.99
N LEU A 192 15.23 5.09 10.83
CA LEU A 192 15.46 4.46 9.53
C LEU A 192 16.85 3.79 9.45
N LEU A 193 17.89 4.44 9.99
CA LEU A 193 19.24 3.89 10.03
C LEU A 193 19.30 2.73 11.03
N THR A 194 18.78 2.92 12.24
CA THR A 194 18.72 1.86 13.26
C THR A 194 18.01 0.62 12.74
N ALA A 195 16.90 0.77 12.01
CA ALA A 195 16.17 -0.34 11.43
C ALA A 195 16.96 -1.02 10.30
N ALA A 196 17.58 -0.26 9.40
CA ALA A 196 18.38 -0.81 8.30
C ALA A 196 19.59 -1.63 8.78
N LEU A 197 20.27 -1.17 9.84
CA LEU A 197 21.43 -1.85 10.40
C LEU A 197 21.14 -3.26 10.94
N LYS A 198 19.87 -3.56 11.29
CA LYS A 198 19.48 -4.90 11.75
C LYS A 198 19.62 -5.99 10.67
N PHE A 199 19.71 -5.60 9.41
CA PHE A 199 19.79 -6.51 8.26
C PHE A 199 21.15 -6.46 7.54
N TYR A 200 22.15 -5.81 8.15
CA TYR A 200 23.48 -5.64 7.56
C TYR A 200 24.47 -6.76 7.94
N ASN A 201 24.03 -7.81 8.66
CA ASN A 201 24.86 -8.95 9.07
C ASN A 201 24.36 -10.25 8.46
#